data_AF-A0A1H1XJP4-F1
#
_entry.id   AF-A0A1H1XJP4-F1
#
_cell.length_a   1.000
_cell.length_b   1.000
_cell.length_c   1.000
_cell.angle_alpha   90.00
_cell.angle_beta   90.00
_cell.angle_gamma   90.00
#
_symmetry.space_group_name_H-M   'P 1'
#
loop_
_entity.id
_entity.type
_entity.pdbx_description
1 polymer ?
#
loop_
_entity_poly.entity_id
_entity_poly.type
_entity_poly.pdbx_seq_one_letter_code
_entity_poly.pdbx_strand_id
1 'polypeptide(L)'
;MVKHARVYLFLALANLFWAGNFVLGAMVVTQVSPISLTFSRWFCASFLLVPLAWLIERVPWRRALAEWRLHALQSTLGLLGYTLFLYWALGFTTPLTAAVISAANPALIALAAALFLGDKLGAARILGLVLAFGGALIVLSGGDIARILENGLNPGDLLIVAAMLSWTGYTLVGRRLTTPPVTATAVQAVFAVILLAPFVALFGLQLPADAAGFAGLAYIILFPSVAAYALWNLGARRIGPARAGVFLNLLPVFTVLISVLLGQALTPALIAGGVLVLAGIVLTSRPARRGGARGGAAQQRDSASA
;
A
#
# COMPACT_ATOMS: atom_id res chain seq x y z
N MET A 1 -7.81 -19.01 20.70
CA MET A 1 -8.15 -18.85 19.26
C MET A 1 -8.73 -17.46 19.03
N VAL A 2 -8.07 -16.61 18.25
CA VAL A 2 -8.70 -15.38 17.76
C VAL A 2 -9.75 -15.81 16.74
N LYS A 3 -11.05 -15.64 17.04
CA LYS A 3 -12.15 -15.97 16.13
C LYS A 3 -11.92 -15.30 14.77
N HIS A 4 -12.27 -15.95 13.66
CA HIS A 4 -12.08 -15.41 12.30
C HIS A 4 -12.63 -13.98 12.14
N ALA A 5 -13.75 -13.66 12.82
CA ALA A 5 -14.32 -12.32 12.87
C ALA A 5 -13.33 -11.24 13.37
N ARG A 6 -12.51 -11.54 14.37
CA ARG A 6 -11.50 -10.60 14.89
C ARG A 6 -10.38 -10.34 13.88
N VAL A 7 -10.00 -11.34 13.08
CA VAL A 7 -8.98 -11.18 12.04
C VAL A 7 -9.49 -10.26 10.92
N TYR A 8 -10.74 -10.44 10.51
CA TYR A 8 -11.36 -9.57 9.51
C TYR A 8 -11.53 -8.14 10.01
N LEU A 9 -11.88 -7.97 11.29
CA LEU A 9 -11.92 -6.64 11.92
C LEU A 9 -10.54 -5.96 11.91
N PHE A 10 -9.46 -6.69 12.21
CA PHE A 10 -8.10 -6.13 12.18
C PHE A 10 -7.72 -5.62 10.78
N LEU A 11 -8.02 -6.41 9.75
CA LEU A 11 -7.73 -6.03 8.36
C LEU A 11 -8.60 -4.85 7.91
N ALA A 12 -9.88 -4.80 8.29
CA ALA A 12 -10.75 -3.66 8.01
C ALA A 12 -10.26 -2.38 8.70
N LEU A 13 -9.92 -2.44 9.99
CA LEU A 13 -9.40 -1.29 10.74
C LEU A 13 -8.06 -0.79 10.19
N ALA A 14 -7.16 -1.69 9.78
CA ALA A 14 -5.92 -1.29 9.14
C ALA A 14 -6.17 -0.46 7.87
N ASN A 15 -7.12 -0.90 7.03
CA ASN A 15 -7.50 -0.16 5.82
C ASN A 15 -8.22 1.15 6.13
N LEU A 16 -9.04 1.20 7.19
CA LEU A 16 -9.68 2.44 7.64
C LEU A 16 -8.64 3.48 8.07
N PHE A 17 -7.63 3.06 8.84
CA PHE A 17 -6.56 3.94 9.30
C PHE A 17 -5.69 4.43 8.14
N TRP A 18 -5.36 3.56 7.18
CA TRP A 18 -4.67 3.98 5.97
C TRP A 18 -5.53 4.90 5.11
N ALA A 19 -6.84 4.68 5.01
CA ALA A 19 -7.73 5.60 4.29
C ALA A 19 -7.73 7.00 4.92
N GLY A 20 -7.77 7.07 6.25
CA GLY A 20 -7.64 8.34 6.96
C GLY A 20 -6.28 9.01 6.72
N ASN A 21 -5.19 8.26 6.49
CA ASN A 21 -3.89 8.84 6.12
C ASN A 21 -3.94 9.63 4.81
N PHE A 22 -4.73 9.21 3.83
CA PHE A 22 -4.88 9.96 2.57
C PHE A 22 -5.56 11.30 2.83
N VAL A 23 -6.64 11.28 3.61
CA VAL A 23 -7.46 12.48 3.88
C VAL A 23 -6.73 13.45 4.82
N LEU A 24 -6.30 12.98 5.98
CA LEU A 24 -5.62 13.80 6.98
C LEU A 24 -4.21 14.17 6.50
N GLY A 25 -3.57 13.31 5.70
CA GLY A 25 -2.29 13.61 5.05
C GLY A 25 -2.41 14.82 4.14
N ALA A 26 -3.45 14.90 3.29
CA ALA A 26 -3.67 16.05 2.42
C ALA A 26 -3.88 17.35 3.19
N MET A 27 -4.50 17.29 4.37
CA MET A 27 -4.61 18.45 5.27
C MET A 27 -3.23 18.83 5.86
N VAL A 28 -2.50 17.86 6.41
CA VAL A 28 -1.23 18.14 7.12
C VAL A 28 -0.13 18.63 6.18
N VAL A 29 -0.06 18.14 4.94
CA VAL A 29 0.95 18.59 3.96
C VAL A 29 0.76 20.04 3.49
N THR A 30 -0.36 20.69 3.84
CA THR A 30 -0.52 22.14 3.63
C THR A 30 0.24 22.98 4.66
N GLN A 31 0.63 22.37 5.79
CA GLN A 31 1.32 23.06 6.89
C GLN A 31 2.79 22.66 7.01
N VAL A 32 3.15 21.45 6.58
CA VAL A 32 4.51 20.92 6.68
C VAL A 32 4.95 20.24 5.39
N SER A 33 6.25 20.23 5.14
CA SER A 33 6.81 19.56 3.97
C SER A 33 6.58 18.04 4.03
N PRO A 34 6.43 17.35 2.87
CA PRO A 34 6.38 15.89 2.81
C PRO A 34 7.55 15.19 3.50
N ILE A 35 8.74 15.80 3.48
CA ILE A 35 9.93 15.31 4.18
C ILE A 35 9.73 15.40 5.70
N SER A 36 9.34 16.56 6.22
CA SER A 36 9.10 16.76 7.66
C SER A 36 7.99 15.86 8.17
N LEU A 37 6.90 15.70 7.41
CA LEU A 37 5.81 14.78 7.76
C LEU A 37 6.28 13.33 7.80
N THR A 38 7.00 12.88 6.77
CA THR A 38 7.50 11.49 6.69
C THR A 38 8.51 11.20 7.79
N PHE A 39 9.42 12.15 8.06
CA PHE A 39 10.40 12.02 9.14
C PHE A 39 9.71 11.94 10.51
N SER A 40 8.88 12.93 10.87
CA SER A 40 8.16 12.95 12.16
C SER A 40 7.32 11.69 12.36
N ARG A 41 6.61 11.27 11.30
CA ARG A 41 5.82 10.03 11.26
C ARG A 41 6.65 8.82 11.69
N TRP A 42 7.76 8.56 11.00
CA TRP A 42 8.56 7.36 11.24
C TRP A 42 9.46 7.47 12.46
N PHE A 43 9.93 8.67 12.81
CA PHE A 43 10.65 8.94 14.04
C PHE A 43 9.81 8.55 15.24
N CYS A 44 8.62 9.13 15.39
CA CYS A 44 7.72 8.81 16.50
C CYS A 44 7.21 7.36 16.43
N ALA A 45 6.85 6.86 15.25
CA ALA A 45 6.38 5.48 15.11
C ALA A 45 7.48 4.46 15.48
N SER A 46 8.77 4.75 15.24
CA SER A 46 9.86 3.82 15.57
C SER A 46 9.95 3.54 17.07
N PHE A 47 9.74 4.55 17.92
CA PHE A 47 9.71 4.38 19.39
C PHE A 47 8.59 3.46 19.87
N LEU A 48 7.52 3.30 19.08
CA LEU A 48 6.40 2.42 19.38
C LEU A 48 6.54 1.04 18.70
N LEU A 49 7.01 1.02 17.46
CA LEU A 49 7.15 -0.20 16.65
C LEU A 49 8.29 -1.09 17.14
N VAL A 50 9.43 -0.53 17.56
CA VAL A 50 10.57 -1.30 18.07
C VAL A 50 10.21 -2.12 19.31
N PRO A 51 9.64 -1.54 20.39
CA PRO A 51 9.22 -2.34 21.54
C PRO A 51 8.07 -3.29 21.18
N LEU A 52 7.12 -2.87 20.33
CA LEU A 52 6.03 -3.73 19.89
C LEU A 52 6.52 -4.97 19.13
N ALA A 53 7.48 -4.81 18.23
CA ALA A 53 8.10 -5.90 17.50
C ALA A 53 8.79 -6.89 18.45
N TRP A 54 9.53 -6.37 19.44
CA TRP A 54 10.15 -7.21 20.47
C TRP A 54 9.11 -8.00 21.27
N LEU A 55 8.02 -7.36 21.70
CA LEU A 55 6.97 -8.01 22.49
C LEU A 55 6.18 -9.08 21.71
N ILE A 56 5.94 -8.86 20.42
CA ILE A 56 5.14 -9.76 19.57
C ILE A 56 5.98 -10.92 19.03
N GLU A 57 7.16 -10.63 18.47
CA GLU A 57 7.92 -11.60 17.67
C GLU A 57 9.21 -12.06 18.34
N ARG A 58 9.75 -11.31 19.31
CA ARG A 58 10.93 -11.65 20.12
C ARG A 58 12.15 -12.08 19.30
N VAL A 59 12.32 -11.48 18.11
CA VAL A 59 13.44 -11.78 17.23
C VAL A 59 14.67 -11.04 17.73
N PRO A 60 15.83 -11.71 17.90
CA PRO A 60 17.07 -11.02 18.25
C PRO A 60 17.44 -10.01 17.16
N TRP A 61 17.69 -8.76 17.54
CA TRP A 61 17.98 -7.66 16.60
C TRP A 61 19.14 -7.98 15.66
N ARG A 62 20.18 -8.67 16.15
CA ARG A 62 21.32 -9.14 15.33
C ARG A 62 20.87 -9.97 14.13
N ARG A 63 19.85 -10.82 14.29
CA ARG A 63 19.32 -11.67 13.21
C ARG A 63 18.55 -10.84 12.19
N ALA A 64 17.73 -9.90 12.64
CA ALA A 64 17.00 -9.01 11.73
C ALA A 64 17.96 -8.10 10.94
N LEU A 65 19.00 -7.57 11.61
CA LEU A 65 20.00 -6.70 11.00
C LEU A 65 20.98 -7.44 10.07
N ALA A 66 21.01 -8.77 10.08
CA ALA A 66 21.76 -9.53 9.08
C ALA A 66 21.24 -9.25 7.65
N GLU A 67 19.96 -8.92 7.51
CA GLU A 67 19.31 -8.56 6.24
C GLU A 67 19.29 -7.03 5.98
N TRP A 68 20.19 -6.26 6.61
CA TRP A 68 20.12 -4.79 6.60
C TRP A 68 20.01 -4.15 5.22
N ARG A 69 20.66 -4.70 4.18
CA ARG A 69 20.58 -4.17 2.80
C ARG A 69 19.17 -4.29 2.24
N LEU A 70 18.50 -5.40 2.52
CA LEU A 70 17.11 -5.60 2.12
C LEU A 70 16.19 -4.68 2.92
N HIS A 71 16.43 -4.50 4.23
CA HIS A 71 15.66 -3.57 5.04
C HIS A 71 15.83 -2.11 4.61
N ALA A 72 17.06 -1.69 4.27
CA ALA A 72 17.32 -0.35 3.75
C ALA A 72 16.60 -0.14 2.41
N LEU A 73 16.70 -1.09 1.48
CA LEU A 73 16.00 -1.01 0.19
C LEU A 73 14.47 -1.01 0.36
N GLN A 74 13.94 -1.85 1.27
CA GLN A 74 12.52 -1.86 1.61
C GLN A 74 12.07 -0.55 2.24
N SER A 75 12.87 0.03 3.12
CA SER A 75 12.58 1.34 3.70
C SER A 75 12.54 2.41 2.62
N THR A 76 13.54 2.45 1.73
CA THR A 76 13.59 3.40 0.61
C THR A 76 12.39 3.25 -0.33
N LEU A 77 11.95 2.04 -0.65
CA LEU A 77 10.84 1.81 -1.58
C LEU A 77 9.46 1.98 -0.91
N GLY A 78 9.26 1.43 0.27
CA GLY A 78 7.98 1.43 0.97
C GLY A 78 7.83 2.63 1.88
N LEU A 79 8.56 2.63 2.99
CA LEU A 79 8.33 3.60 4.05
C LEU A 79 8.76 5.02 3.69
N LEU A 80 9.69 5.20 2.77
CA LEU A 80 10.11 6.50 2.26
C LEU A 80 9.48 6.80 0.90
N GLY A 81 9.81 6.01 -0.12
CA GLY A 81 9.43 6.28 -1.51
C GLY A 81 7.92 6.40 -1.67
N TYR A 82 7.16 5.38 -1.27
CA TYR A 82 5.69 5.45 -1.37
C TYR A 82 5.11 6.62 -0.57
N THR A 83 5.52 6.84 0.70
CA THR A 83 4.91 7.89 1.51
C THR A 83 5.28 9.29 1.03
N LEU A 84 6.52 9.50 0.61
CA LEU A 84 6.99 10.77 0.08
C LEU A 84 6.26 11.11 -1.22
N PHE A 85 6.23 10.18 -2.18
CA PHE A 85 5.50 10.39 -3.43
C PHE A 85 4.01 10.62 -3.18
N LEU A 86 3.39 9.88 -2.26
CA LEU A 86 2.00 10.11 -1.87
C LEU A 86 1.78 11.51 -1.29
N TYR A 87 2.61 11.94 -0.34
CA TYR A 87 2.44 13.24 0.30
C TYR A 87 2.72 14.41 -0.63
N TRP A 88 3.72 14.29 -1.52
CA TRP A 88 3.88 15.25 -2.60
C TRP A 88 2.67 15.25 -3.53
N ALA A 89 2.16 14.08 -3.91
CA ALA A 89 0.99 13.98 -4.78
C ALA A 89 -0.22 14.69 -4.19
N LEU A 90 -0.47 14.52 -2.88
CA LEU A 90 -1.61 15.14 -2.18
C LEU A 90 -1.53 16.67 -2.12
N GLY A 91 -0.39 17.28 -2.45
CA GLY A 91 -0.27 18.73 -2.69
C GLY A 91 -0.80 19.18 -4.06
N PHE A 92 -0.97 18.26 -5.02
CA PHE A 92 -1.38 18.54 -6.40
C PHE A 92 -2.68 17.83 -6.81
N THR A 93 -3.14 16.85 -6.03
CA THR A 93 -4.32 16.03 -6.33
C THR A 93 -5.13 15.74 -5.07
N THR A 94 -6.33 15.20 -5.23
CA THR A 94 -7.25 14.95 -4.10
C THR A 94 -6.99 13.58 -3.45
N PRO A 95 -7.34 13.40 -2.15
CA PRO A 95 -7.33 12.10 -1.49
C PRO A 95 -8.15 11.03 -2.24
N LEU A 96 -9.31 11.43 -2.79
CA LEU A 96 -10.18 10.57 -3.59
C LEU A 96 -9.47 10.05 -4.83
N THR A 97 -8.91 10.96 -5.64
CA THR A 97 -8.15 10.63 -6.85
C THR A 97 -6.99 9.71 -6.51
N ALA A 98 -6.19 10.06 -5.50
CA ALA A 98 -5.05 9.27 -5.07
C ALA A 98 -5.43 7.85 -4.62
N ALA A 99 -6.51 7.70 -3.85
CA ALA A 99 -6.94 6.39 -3.35
C ALA A 99 -7.51 5.50 -4.46
N VAL A 100 -8.30 6.04 -5.39
CA VAL A 100 -8.86 5.26 -6.50
C VAL A 100 -7.76 4.81 -7.47
N ILE A 101 -6.80 5.68 -7.81
CA ILE A 101 -5.66 5.30 -8.65
C ILE A 101 -4.80 4.24 -7.92
N SER A 102 -4.50 4.46 -6.64
CA SER A 102 -3.72 3.52 -5.83
C SER A 102 -4.40 2.15 -5.69
N ALA A 103 -5.72 2.07 -5.82
CA ALA A 103 -6.44 0.80 -5.80
C ALA A 103 -6.07 -0.10 -7.00
N ALA A 104 -5.50 0.43 -8.09
CA ALA A 104 -4.93 -0.37 -9.17
C ALA A 104 -3.58 -1.02 -8.83
N ASN A 105 -3.00 -0.81 -7.63
CA ASN A 105 -1.73 -1.41 -7.21
C ASN A 105 -1.66 -2.95 -7.34
N PRO A 106 -2.69 -3.72 -6.96
CA PRO A 106 -2.66 -5.18 -7.10
C PRO A 106 -2.50 -5.62 -8.56
N ALA A 107 -3.09 -4.88 -9.51
CA ALA A 107 -2.91 -5.10 -10.93
C ALA A 107 -1.45 -4.81 -11.35
N LEU A 108 -0.87 -3.70 -10.90
CA LEU A 108 0.54 -3.38 -11.15
C LEU A 108 1.50 -4.44 -10.59
N ILE A 109 1.25 -4.94 -9.38
CA ILE A 109 2.04 -6.01 -8.76
C ILE A 109 1.93 -7.31 -9.57
N ALA A 110 0.72 -7.66 -10.04
CA ALA A 110 0.51 -8.84 -10.86
C ALA A 110 1.24 -8.75 -12.21
N LEU A 111 1.20 -7.57 -12.85
CA LEU A 111 1.94 -7.30 -14.08
C LEU A 111 3.46 -7.40 -13.84
N ALA A 112 3.98 -6.76 -12.80
CA ALA A 112 5.39 -6.80 -12.46
C ALA A 112 5.85 -8.24 -12.14
N ALA A 113 5.03 -9.02 -11.42
CA ALA A 113 5.33 -10.43 -11.17
C ALA A 113 5.38 -11.25 -12.47
N ALA A 114 4.48 -11.00 -13.42
CA ALA A 114 4.52 -11.67 -14.71
C ALA A 114 5.79 -11.33 -15.51
N LEU A 115 6.18 -10.05 -15.54
CA LEU A 115 7.33 -9.57 -16.30
C LEU A 115 8.68 -9.99 -15.67
N PHE A 116 8.81 -9.88 -14.35
CA PHE A 116 10.11 -10.09 -13.67
C PHE A 116 10.27 -11.47 -13.05
N LEU A 117 9.17 -12.17 -12.74
CA LEU A 117 9.20 -13.51 -12.12
C LEU A 117 8.73 -14.62 -13.07
N GLY A 118 8.27 -14.27 -14.27
CA GLY A 118 7.82 -15.23 -15.28
C GLY A 118 6.44 -15.84 -14.98
N ASP A 119 5.64 -15.22 -14.11
CA ASP A 119 4.29 -15.68 -13.80
C ASP A 119 3.38 -15.59 -15.04
N LYS A 120 2.70 -16.69 -15.40
CA LYS A 120 1.75 -16.69 -16.52
C LYS A 120 0.46 -15.96 -16.15
N LEU A 121 0.04 -15.02 -17.00
CA LEU A 121 -1.25 -14.33 -16.87
C LEU A 121 -2.32 -15.04 -17.69
N GLY A 122 -3.38 -15.52 -17.03
CA GLY A 122 -4.57 -16.03 -17.72
C GLY A 122 -5.47 -14.90 -18.23
N ALA A 123 -6.37 -15.21 -19.17
CA ALA A 123 -7.27 -14.22 -19.79
C ALA A 123 -8.07 -13.37 -18.79
N ALA A 124 -8.56 -13.98 -17.70
CA ALA A 124 -9.28 -13.23 -16.65
C ALA A 124 -8.40 -12.20 -15.94
N ARG A 125 -7.10 -12.49 -15.73
CA ARG A 125 -6.17 -11.53 -15.14
C ARG A 125 -5.81 -10.42 -16.12
N ILE A 126 -5.67 -10.74 -17.41
CA ILE A 126 -5.44 -9.74 -18.47
C ILE A 126 -6.63 -8.78 -18.55
N LEU A 127 -7.86 -9.30 -18.59
CA LEU A 127 -9.05 -8.45 -18.55
C LEU A 127 -9.09 -7.60 -17.27
N GLY A 128 -8.75 -8.19 -16.13
CA GLY A 128 -8.68 -7.45 -14.87
C GLY A 128 -7.64 -6.32 -14.88
N LEU A 129 -6.47 -6.54 -15.49
CA LEU A 129 -5.44 -5.52 -15.70
C LEU A 129 -5.96 -4.38 -16.58
N VAL A 130 -6.60 -4.71 -17.71
CA VAL A 130 -7.17 -3.72 -18.63
C VAL A 130 -8.22 -2.86 -17.94
N LEU A 131 -9.13 -3.48 -17.17
CA LEU A 131 -10.16 -2.75 -16.43
C LEU A 131 -9.57 -1.88 -15.32
N ALA A 132 -8.59 -2.39 -14.57
CA ALA A 132 -7.96 -1.65 -13.49
C ALA A 132 -7.19 -0.43 -14.00
N PHE A 133 -6.36 -0.60 -15.04
CA PHE A 133 -5.62 0.52 -15.61
C PHE A 133 -6.52 1.47 -16.41
N GLY A 134 -7.54 0.96 -17.12
CA GLY A 134 -8.52 1.79 -17.79
C GLY A 134 -9.33 2.65 -16.81
N GLY A 135 -9.76 2.07 -15.69
CA GLY A 135 -10.43 2.79 -14.62
C GLY A 135 -9.53 3.87 -14.00
N ALA A 136 -8.27 3.55 -13.73
CA ALA A 136 -7.30 4.55 -13.26
C ALA A 136 -7.11 5.69 -14.28
N LEU A 137 -7.02 5.38 -15.57
CA LEU A 137 -6.89 6.38 -16.65
C LEU A 137 -8.12 7.31 -16.74
N ILE A 138 -9.33 6.79 -16.52
CA ILE A 138 -10.55 7.61 -16.45
C ILE A 138 -10.48 8.60 -15.29
N VAL A 139 -9.99 8.17 -14.13
CA VAL A 139 -9.82 9.07 -12.98
C VAL A 139 -8.75 10.13 -13.26
N LEU A 140 -7.61 9.70 -13.81
CA LEU A 140 -6.48 10.58 -14.19
C LEU A 140 -6.89 11.66 -15.21
N SER A 141 -7.72 11.29 -16.18
CA SER A 141 -8.23 12.22 -17.20
C SER A 141 -9.38 13.11 -16.71
N GLY A 142 -9.91 12.86 -15.51
CA GLY A 142 -11.14 13.48 -15.05
C GLY A 142 -12.35 13.13 -15.94
N GLY A 143 -12.27 12.03 -16.70
CA GLY A 143 -13.29 11.61 -17.67
C GLY A 143 -13.11 12.19 -19.08
N ASP A 144 -12.11 13.04 -19.31
CA ASP A 144 -11.82 13.62 -20.62
C ASP A 144 -10.36 13.37 -21.05
N ILE A 145 -10.17 12.41 -21.95
CA ILE A 145 -8.83 12.03 -22.44
C ILE A 145 -8.16 13.17 -23.22
N ALA A 146 -8.94 14.04 -23.86
CA ALA A 146 -8.40 15.16 -24.65
C ALA A 146 -7.65 16.14 -23.75
N ARG A 147 -8.11 16.31 -22.50
CA ARG A 147 -7.45 17.13 -21.50
C ARG A 147 -6.02 16.67 -21.20
N ILE A 148 -5.76 15.36 -21.19
CA ILE A 148 -4.39 14.81 -21.01
C ILE A 148 -3.53 15.12 -22.24
N LEU A 149 -4.10 15.01 -23.44
CA LEU A 149 -3.37 15.28 -24.68
C LEU A 149 -3.01 16.77 -24.82
N GLU A 150 -3.88 17.66 -24.35
CA GLU A 150 -3.69 19.11 -24.42
C GLU A 150 -2.79 19.65 -23.30
N ASN A 151 -2.99 19.20 -22.06
CA ASN A 151 -2.38 19.79 -20.88
C ASN A 151 -1.31 18.89 -20.23
N GLY A 152 -1.11 17.68 -20.74
CA GLY A 152 -0.28 16.66 -20.11
C GLY A 152 -0.91 16.08 -18.84
N LEU A 153 -0.13 15.26 -18.14
CA LEU A 153 -0.52 14.68 -16.85
C LEU A 153 -0.22 15.66 -15.71
N ASN A 154 -1.14 15.75 -14.73
CA ASN A 154 -0.91 16.49 -13.51
C ASN A 154 0.33 15.91 -12.77
N PRO A 155 1.26 16.74 -12.26
CA PRO A 155 2.36 16.27 -11.43
C PRO A 155 1.93 15.34 -10.28
N GLY A 156 0.78 15.61 -9.65
CA GLY A 156 0.25 14.76 -8.58
C GLY A 156 -0.06 13.34 -9.04
N ASP A 157 -0.54 13.20 -10.26
CA ASP A 157 -0.88 11.92 -10.85
C ASP A 157 0.36 11.08 -11.16
N LEU A 158 1.40 11.72 -11.72
CA LEU A 158 2.70 11.10 -11.94
C LEU A 158 3.33 10.64 -10.62
N LEU A 159 3.17 11.44 -9.56
CA LEU A 159 3.64 11.09 -8.23
C LEU A 159 2.87 9.91 -7.62
N ILE A 160 1.56 9.78 -7.85
CA ILE A 160 0.81 8.58 -7.44
C ILE A 160 1.34 7.35 -8.17
N VAL A 161 1.57 7.44 -9.48
CA VAL A 161 2.15 6.33 -10.26
C VAL A 161 3.55 5.97 -9.73
N ALA A 162 4.38 6.96 -9.40
CA ALA A 162 5.68 6.73 -8.77
C ALA A 162 5.53 6.04 -7.40
N ALA A 163 4.56 6.45 -6.58
CA ALA A 163 4.25 5.79 -5.32
C ALA A 163 3.86 4.32 -5.53
N MET A 164 2.99 4.04 -6.50
CA MET A 164 2.56 2.69 -6.87
C MET A 164 3.72 1.79 -7.32
N LEU A 165 4.62 2.33 -8.15
CA LEU A 165 5.84 1.62 -8.58
C LEU A 165 6.76 1.34 -7.39
N SER A 166 6.94 2.32 -6.52
CA SER A 166 7.73 2.19 -5.29
C SER A 166 7.16 1.10 -4.37
N TRP A 167 5.84 1.07 -4.18
CA TRP A 167 5.14 0.04 -3.41
C TRP A 167 5.20 -1.35 -4.06
N THR A 168 5.19 -1.40 -5.39
CA THR A 168 5.35 -2.66 -6.14
C THR A 168 6.74 -3.22 -5.92
N GLY A 169 7.78 -2.38 -6.05
CA GLY A 169 9.15 -2.76 -5.71
C GLY A 169 9.31 -3.22 -4.26
N TYR A 170 8.69 -2.48 -3.32
CA TYR A 170 8.61 -2.87 -1.91
C TYR A 170 8.04 -4.29 -1.77
N THR A 171 6.89 -4.56 -2.38
CA THR A 171 6.22 -5.86 -2.27
C THR A 171 7.06 -7.01 -2.85
N LEU A 172 7.76 -6.79 -3.97
CA LEU A 172 8.58 -7.81 -4.61
C LEU A 172 9.87 -8.12 -3.82
N VAL A 173 10.59 -7.09 -3.38
CA VAL A 173 11.81 -7.25 -2.57
C VAL A 173 11.48 -7.88 -1.21
N GLY A 174 10.33 -7.53 -0.62
CA GLY A 174 9.88 -8.08 0.66
C GLY A 174 9.70 -9.60 0.66
N ARG A 175 9.49 -10.23 -0.51
CA ARG A 175 9.43 -11.70 -0.64
C ARG A 175 10.75 -12.40 -0.31
N ARG A 176 11.87 -11.66 -0.32
CA ARG A 176 13.22 -12.18 -0.03
C ARG A 176 13.58 -12.08 1.45
N LEU A 177 12.82 -11.33 2.25
CA LEU A 177 13.08 -11.19 3.68
C LEU A 177 12.65 -12.45 4.43
N THR A 178 13.50 -12.92 5.32
CA THR A 178 13.15 -13.94 6.32
C THR A 178 12.77 -13.33 7.66
N THR A 179 13.11 -12.06 7.88
CA THR A 179 12.70 -11.29 9.06
C THR A 179 11.17 -11.25 9.19
N PRO A 180 10.60 -11.62 10.35
CA PRO A 180 9.17 -11.54 10.59
C PRO A 180 8.58 -10.12 10.37
N PRO A 181 7.32 -9.98 9.89
CA PRO A 181 6.83 -8.72 9.35
C PRO A 181 6.80 -7.54 10.31
N VAL A 182 6.46 -7.75 11.59
CA VAL A 182 6.38 -6.62 12.55
C VAL A 182 7.79 -6.10 12.86
N THR A 183 8.74 -7.01 13.04
CA THR A 183 10.16 -6.72 13.21
C THR A 183 10.73 -6.04 11.96
N ALA A 184 10.38 -6.53 10.77
CA ALA A 184 10.80 -5.92 9.51
C ALA A 184 10.32 -4.47 9.40
N THR A 185 9.03 -4.19 9.68
CA THR A 185 8.51 -2.81 9.67
C THR A 185 9.21 -1.92 10.70
N ALA A 186 9.50 -2.43 11.91
CA ALA A 186 10.22 -1.67 12.93
C ALA A 186 11.64 -1.30 12.49
N VAL A 187 12.40 -2.27 11.95
CA VAL A 187 13.75 -2.02 11.42
C VAL A 187 13.71 -1.04 10.24
N GLN A 188 12.75 -1.21 9.32
CA GLN A 188 12.57 -0.31 8.18
C GLN A 188 12.21 1.11 8.61
N ALA A 189 11.42 1.29 9.68
CA ALA A 189 11.11 2.61 10.23
C ALA A 189 12.36 3.31 10.78
N VAL A 190 13.25 2.57 11.44
CA VAL A 190 14.55 3.10 11.88
C VAL A 190 15.42 3.50 10.68
N PHE A 191 15.49 2.67 9.63
CA PHE A 191 16.17 3.06 8.39
C PHE A 191 15.55 4.31 7.74
N ALA A 192 14.22 4.46 7.79
CA ALA A 192 13.54 5.64 7.24
C ALA A 192 14.00 6.92 7.95
N VAL A 193 14.10 6.87 9.27
CA VAL A 193 14.61 7.97 10.10
C VAL A 193 16.07 8.26 9.77
N ILE A 194 16.94 7.25 9.74
CA ILE A 194 18.37 7.42 9.47
C ILE A 194 18.59 8.05 8.08
N LEU A 195 17.86 7.58 7.08
CA LEU A 195 17.99 8.06 5.70
C LEU A 195 17.42 9.48 5.52
N LEU A 196 16.38 9.87 6.26
CA LEU A 196 15.81 11.22 6.20
C LEU A 196 16.46 12.24 7.13
N ALA A 197 17.14 11.80 8.20
CA ALA A 197 17.75 12.69 9.18
C ALA A 197 18.70 13.74 8.55
N PRO A 198 19.56 13.41 7.56
CA PRO A 198 20.40 14.42 6.90
C PRO A 198 19.58 15.50 6.20
N PHE A 199 18.47 15.14 5.56
CA PHE A 199 17.60 16.10 4.86
C PHE A 199 16.91 17.03 5.87
N VAL A 200 16.44 16.51 7.00
CA VAL A 200 15.86 17.33 8.06
C VAL A 200 16.91 18.24 8.70
N ALA A 201 18.14 17.76 8.88
CA ALA A 201 19.23 18.58 9.41
C ALA A 201 19.61 19.74 8.46
N LEU A 202 19.53 19.51 7.14
CA LEU A 202 19.85 20.52 6.12
C LEU A 202 18.72 21.51 5.84
N PHE A 203 17.47 21.04 5.77
CA PHE A 203 16.32 21.85 5.34
C PHE A 203 15.39 22.27 6.50
N GLY A 204 15.66 21.80 7.71
CA GLY A 204 14.86 22.07 8.90
C GLY A 204 13.66 21.13 9.05
N LEU A 205 13.23 20.95 10.31
CA LEU A 205 12.00 20.24 10.63
C LEU A 205 10.84 21.24 10.71
N GLN A 206 9.86 21.11 9.83
CA GLN A 206 8.62 21.87 9.91
C GLN A 206 7.62 21.13 10.80
N LEU A 207 7.02 21.86 11.74
CA LEU A 207 5.94 21.39 12.59
C LEU A 207 4.62 22.05 12.16
N PRO A 208 3.47 21.39 12.40
CA PRO A 208 2.17 21.98 12.13
C PRO A 208 1.99 23.33 12.84
N ALA A 209 1.25 24.23 12.22
CA ALA A 209 1.05 25.59 12.72
C ALA A 209 -0.08 25.68 13.76
N ASP A 210 -1.03 24.73 13.73
CA ASP A 210 -2.22 24.76 14.57
C ASP A 210 -2.56 23.40 15.20
N ALA A 211 -3.52 23.41 16.12
CA ALA A 211 -3.98 22.22 16.83
C ALA A 211 -4.54 21.14 15.89
N ALA A 212 -5.18 21.55 14.79
CA ALA A 212 -5.72 20.63 13.79
C ALA A 212 -4.61 19.86 13.06
N GLY A 213 -3.54 20.55 12.67
CA GLY A 213 -2.37 19.96 12.04
C GLY A 213 -1.61 19.02 13.00
N PHE A 214 -1.48 19.39 14.28
CA PHE A 214 -0.93 18.49 15.30
C PHE A 214 -1.80 17.25 15.53
N ALA A 215 -3.13 17.41 15.57
CA ALA A 215 -4.05 16.28 15.67
C ALA A 215 -3.95 15.35 14.45
N GLY A 216 -3.83 15.91 13.25
CA GLY A 216 -3.60 15.15 12.02
C GLY A 216 -2.26 14.40 12.03
N LEU A 217 -1.18 15.05 12.46
CA LEU A 217 0.13 14.40 12.62
C LEU A 217 0.09 13.28 13.66
N ALA A 218 -0.53 13.51 14.82
CA ALA A 218 -0.71 12.49 15.86
C ALA A 218 -1.53 11.30 15.34
N TYR A 219 -2.60 11.58 14.58
CA TYR A 219 -3.37 10.53 13.91
C TYR A 219 -2.49 9.69 13.00
N ILE A 220 -1.71 10.34 12.11
CA ILE A 220 -0.80 9.69 11.15
C ILE A 220 0.27 8.83 11.86
N ILE A 221 0.80 9.30 12.98
CA ILE A 221 1.77 8.54 13.77
C ILE A 221 1.10 7.29 14.38
N LEU A 222 0.00 7.46 15.11
CA LEU A 222 -0.55 6.39 15.93
C LEU A 222 -1.32 5.35 15.11
N PHE A 223 -2.12 5.79 14.15
CA PHE A 223 -3.06 4.91 13.47
C PHE A 223 -2.45 4.26 12.22
N PRO A 224 -2.16 4.96 11.11
CA PRO A 224 -1.67 4.32 9.89
C PRO A 224 -0.22 3.84 10.00
N SER A 225 0.60 4.35 10.93
CA SER A 225 2.00 3.94 11.06
C SER A 225 2.24 2.83 12.08
N VAL A 226 1.52 2.84 13.20
CA VAL A 226 1.68 1.82 14.25
C VAL A 226 0.53 0.83 14.23
N ALA A 227 -0.70 1.27 14.51
CA ALA A 227 -1.84 0.38 14.68
C ALA A 227 -2.16 -0.39 13.38
N ALA A 228 -2.20 0.28 12.23
CA ALA A 228 -2.55 -0.32 10.95
C ALA A 228 -1.53 -1.39 10.54
N TYR A 229 -0.23 -1.10 10.62
CA TYR A 229 0.81 -2.08 10.31
C TYR A 229 0.76 -3.28 11.27
N ALA A 230 0.56 -3.05 12.58
CA ALA A 230 0.43 -4.14 13.54
C ALA A 230 -0.79 -5.02 13.24
N LEU A 231 -1.97 -4.42 13.06
CA LEU A 231 -3.23 -5.11 12.76
C LEU A 231 -3.17 -5.85 11.43
N TRP A 232 -2.60 -5.21 10.40
CA TRP A 232 -2.39 -5.81 9.08
C TRP A 232 -1.47 -7.02 9.17
N ASN A 233 -0.30 -6.88 9.77
CA ASN A 233 0.68 -7.96 9.89
C ASN A 233 0.12 -9.14 10.70
N LEU A 234 -0.57 -8.86 11.81
CA LEU A 234 -1.25 -9.88 12.62
C LEU A 234 -2.36 -10.59 11.84
N GLY A 235 -3.16 -9.83 11.08
CA GLY A 235 -4.25 -10.39 10.27
C GLY A 235 -3.73 -11.22 9.09
N ALA A 236 -2.80 -10.68 8.32
CA ALA A 236 -2.18 -11.34 7.16
C ALA A 236 -1.44 -12.61 7.55
N ARG A 237 -0.76 -12.62 8.71
CA ARG A 237 -0.11 -13.83 9.24
C ARG A 237 -1.12 -14.95 9.56
N ARG A 238 -2.36 -14.61 9.91
CA ARG A 238 -3.40 -15.60 10.30
C ARG A 238 -4.14 -16.21 9.14
N ILE A 239 -4.50 -15.43 8.12
CA ILE A 239 -5.29 -15.91 6.97
C ILE A 239 -4.49 -16.03 5.67
N GLY A 240 -3.21 -15.66 5.70
CA GLY A 240 -2.31 -15.66 4.56
C GLY A 240 -2.37 -14.37 3.75
N PRO A 241 -1.27 -13.98 3.07
CA PRO A 241 -1.17 -12.73 2.31
C PRO A 241 -2.23 -12.59 1.22
N ALA A 242 -2.57 -13.68 0.52
CA ALA A 242 -3.55 -13.65 -0.57
C ALA A 242 -4.96 -13.25 -0.09
N ARG A 243 -5.42 -13.82 1.02
CA ARG A 243 -6.75 -13.50 1.59
C ARG A 243 -6.75 -12.12 2.24
N ALA A 244 -5.67 -11.73 2.92
CA ALA A 244 -5.54 -10.40 3.48
C ALA A 244 -5.50 -9.32 2.40
N GLY A 245 -4.83 -9.58 1.27
CA GLY A 245 -4.76 -8.68 0.12
C GLY A 245 -6.13 -8.25 -0.42
N VAL A 246 -7.17 -9.09 -0.29
CA VAL A 246 -8.55 -8.72 -0.69
C VAL A 246 -9.09 -7.55 0.13
N PHE A 247 -8.68 -7.41 1.39
CA PHE A 247 -9.12 -6.30 2.25
C PHE A 247 -8.54 -4.95 1.83
N LEU A 248 -7.48 -4.91 1.01
CA LEU A 248 -6.98 -3.66 0.43
C LEU A 248 -8.02 -2.97 -0.45
N ASN A 249 -9.01 -3.70 -0.94
CA ASN A 249 -10.14 -3.14 -1.67
C ASN A 249 -11.04 -2.25 -0.80
N LEU A 250 -10.95 -2.37 0.53
CA LEU A 250 -11.66 -1.48 1.45
C LEU A 250 -11.01 -0.10 1.55
N LEU A 251 -9.72 0.03 1.23
CA LEU A 251 -8.99 1.30 1.27
C LEU A 251 -9.70 2.40 0.45
N PRO A 252 -9.95 2.24 -0.87
CA PRO A 252 -10.64 3.27 -1.65
C PRO A 252 -12.07 3.51 -1.15
N VAL A 253 -12.78 2.48 -0.67
CA VAL A 253 -14.14 2.62 -0.15
C VAL A 253 -14.16 3.50 1.11
N PHE A 254 -13.25 3.25 2.05
CA PHE A 254 -13.14 4.07 3.24
C PHE A 254 -12.65 5.49 2.94
N THR A 255 -11.71 5.67 2.00
CA THR A 255 -11.30 7.01 1.60
C THR A 255 -12.46 7.79 0.99
N VAL A 256 -13.26 7.17 0.12
CA VAL A 256 -14.48 7.78 -0.43
C VAL A 256 -15.45 8.16 0.68
N LEU A 257 -15.73 7.24 1.60
CA LEU A 257 -16.65 7.51 2.71
C LEU A 257 -16.18 8.69 3.56
N ILE A 258 -14.92 8.70 3.98
CA ILE A 258 -14.36 9.79 4.81
C ILE A 258 -14.41 11.11 4.03
N SER A 259 -13.97 11.13 2.77
CA SER A 259 -13.97 12.34 1.94
C SER A 259 -15.37 12.92 1.72
N VAL A 260 -16.37 12.07 1.44
CA VAL A 260 -17.76 12.52 1.25
C VAL A 260 -18.36 13.05 2.56
N LEU A 261 -18.07 12.41 3.69
CA LEU A 261 -18.50 12.89 5.02
C LEU A 261 -17.90 14.26 5.37
N LEU A 262 -16.72 14.58 4.81
CA LEU A 262 -16.10 15.90 4.92
C LEU A 262 -16.55 16.88 3.83
N GLY A 263 -17.57 16.54 3.04
CA GLY A 263 -18.17 17.41 2.05
C GLY A 263 -17.50 17.41 0.67
N GLN A 264 -16.58 16.48 0.38
CA GLN A 264 -16.01 16.36 -0.97
C GLN A 264 -17.01 15.75 -1.95
N ALA A 265 -17.20 16.42 -3.09
CA ALA A 265 -18.07 15.93 -4.16
C ALA A 265 -17.45 14.76 -4.91
N LEU A 266 -18.28 13.76 -5.25
CA LEU A 266 -17.89 12.68 -6.14
C LEU A 266 -18.16 13.08 -7.59
N THR A 267 -17.11 13.09 -8.40
CA THR A 267 -17.25 13.31 -9.85
C THR A 267 -17.71 12.03 -10.56
N PRO A 268 -18.40 12.14 -11.71
CA PRO A 268 -18.75 10.97 -12.51
C PRO A 268 -17.52 10.13 -12.90
N ALA A 269 -16.39 10.77 -13.17
CA ALA A 269 -15.13 10.10 -13.48
C ALA A 269 -14.61 9.26 -12.31
N LEU A 270 -14.68 9.76 -11.07
CA LEU A 270 -14.31 9.00 -9.88
C LEU A 270 -15.20 7.77 -9.68
N ILE A 271 -16.51 7.91 -9.91
CA ILE A 271 -17.46 6.81 -9.79
C ILE A 271 -17.19 5.75 -10.87
N ALA A 272 -17.15 6.15 -12.14
CA ALA A 272 -16.93 5.24 -13.27
C ALA A 272 -15.56 4.56 -13.18
N GLY A 273 -14.51 5.34 -12.94
CA GLY A 273 -13.15 4.83 -12.79
C GLY A 273 -13.01 3.91 -11.57
N GLY A 274 -13.60 4.28 -10.43
CA GLY A 274 -13.59 3.46 -9.22
C GLY A 274 -14.28 2.11 -9.40
N VAL A 275 -15.43 2.08 -10.07
CA VAL A 275 -16.14 0.82 -10.41
C VAL A 275 -15.28 -0.08 -11.29
N LEU A 276 -14.64 0.49 -12.32
CA LEU A 276 -13.76 -0.27 -13.22
C LEU A 276 -12.52 -0.80 -12.50
N VAL A 277 -11.91 0.01 -11.63
CA VAL A 277 -10.77 -0.42 -10.79
C VAL A 277 -11.17 -1.58 -9.90
N LEU A 278 -12.28 -1.47 -9.17
CA LEU A 278 -12.76 -2.55 -8.29
C LEU A 278 -13.09 -3.83 -9.08
N ALA A 279 -13.77 -3.71 -10.22
CA ALA A 279 -14.06 -4.84 -11.09
C ALA A 279 -12.76 -5.51 -11.61
N GLY A 280 -11.79 -4.70 -12.01
CA GLY A 280 -10.48 -5.15 -12.45
C GLY A 280 -9.74 -5.93 -11.37
N ILE A 281 -9.70 -5.39 -10.14
CA ILE A 281 -9.07 -6.07 -9.01
C ILE A 281 -9.74 -7.41 -8.73
N VAL A 282 -11.07 -7.45 -8.66
CA VAL A 282 -11.82 -8.70 -8.43
C VAL A 282 -11.46 -9.77 -9.45
N LEU A 283 -11.30 -9.40 -10.73
CA LEU A 283 -10.89 -10.32 -11.78
C LEU A 283 -9.42 -10.77 -11.64
N THR A 284 -8.50 -9.85 -11.32
CA THR A 284 -7.09 -10.19 -11.10
C THR A 284 -6.86 -11.07 -9.88
N SER A 285 -7.66 -10.89 -8.83
CA SER A 285 -7.60 -11.64 -7.57
C SER A 285 -8.19 -13.04 -7.66
N ARG A 286 -8.83 -13.42 -8.79
CA ARG A 286 -9.35 -14.78 -8.96
C ARG A 286 -8.19 -15.79 -8.95
N PRO A 287 -8.34 -16.91 -8.23
CA PRO A 287 -7.38 -18.02 -8.31
C PRO A 287 -7.23 -18.42 -9.77
N ALA A 288 -5.99 -18.56 -10.25
CA ALA A 288 -5.76 -19.14 -11.56
C ALA A 288 -6.44 -20.50 -11.59
N ARG A 289 -7.43 -20.71 -12.48
CA ARG A 289 -7.95 -22.05 -12.75
C ARG A 289 -6.73 -22.89 -13.12
N ARG A 290 -6.36 -23.87 -12.28
CA ARG A 290 -5.38 -24.90 -12.64
C ARG A 290 -5.92 -25.57 -13.90
N GLY A 291 -5.39 -25.18 -15.07
CA GLY A 291 -5.66 -25.88 -16.31
C GLY A 291 -5.11 -27.29 -16.20
N GLY A 292 -6.00 -28.29 -16.19
CA GLY A 292 -5.71 -29.64 -16.65
C GLY A 292 -4.67 -30.46 -15.88
N ALA A 293 -4.79 -30.62 -14.56
CA ALA A 293 -4.21 -31.79 -13.88
C ALA A 293 -5.22 -32.96 -13.92
N ARG A 294 -5.50 -33.47 -15.13
CA ARG A 294 -6.25 -34.74 -15.35
C ARG A 294 -5.45 -35.76 -16.17
N GLY A 295 -4.13 -35.61 -16.27
CA GLY A 295 -3.27 -36.55 -17.02
C GLY A 295 -2.39 -37.48 -16.19
N GLY A 296 -2.21 -37.25 -14.88
CA GLY A 296 -1.18 -37.97 -14.09
C GLY A 296 -1.66 -39.16 -13.25
N ALA A 297 -2.98 -39.38 -13.11
CA ALA A 297 -3.51 -40.38 -12.19
C ALA A 297 -3.76 -41.77 -12.82
N ALA A 298 -3.55 -41.93 -14.13
CA ALA A 298 -3.79 -43.19 -14.83
C ALA A 298 -2.54 -44.08 -14.95
N GLN A 299 -1.33 -43.56 -14.70
CA GLN A 299 -0.08 -44.29 -14.98
C GLN A 299 0.60 -44.89 -13.74
N GLN A 300 0.01 -44.73 -12.55
CA GLN A 300 0.50 -45.31 -11.29
C GLN A 300 -0.28 -46.55 -10.81
N ARG A 301 -1.26 -47.03 -11.60
CA ARG A 301 -1.99 -48.27 -11.28
C ARG A 301 -1.49 -49.51 -12.01
N ASP A 302 -0.74 -49.37 -13.11
CA ASP A 302 -0.26 -50.51 -13.89
C ASP A 302 1.14 -51.00 -13.50
N SER A 303 1.89 -50.26 -12.69
CA SER A 303 3.24 -50.67 -12.22
C SER A 303 3.23 -51.41 -10.87
N ALA A 304 2.04 -51.71 -10.32
CA ALA A 304 1.88 -52.45 -9.07
C ALA A 304 1.36 -53.88 -9.27
N SER A 305 1.26 -54.34 -10.52
CA SER A 305 0.74 -55.67 -10.88
C SER A 305 1.62 -56.42 -11.89
N ALA A 306 2.92 -56.15 -11.91
CA ALA A 306 3.91 -56.92 -12.69
C ALA A 306 5.07 -57.35 -11.80
#